data_AF-A0A800F5H5-F1
#
_entry.id   AF-A0A800F5H5-F1
#
_cell.length_a   1.000
_cell.length_b   1.000
_cell.length_c   1.000
_cell.angle_alpha   90.00
_cell.angle_beta   90.00
_cell.angle_gamma   90.00
#
_symmetry.space_group_name_H-M   'P 1'
#
loop_
_entity.id
_entity.type
_entity.pdbx_description
1 polymer ?
#
loop_
_entity_poly.entity_id
_entity_poly.type
_entity_poly.pdbx_seq_one_letter_code
_entity_poly.pdbx_strand_id
1 'polypeptide(L)'
;MIRFAKDENTVGVENNWHSDVSWRQEPSLGSILRAYEVPDVGGDTLWSDMESVFEGLPDDIKERIVGQSAVHDFVNTFGLGLSAEERALTIQTLVNRDTQP
;
A
#
# COMPACT_ATOMS: atom_id res chain seq x y z
N MET A 1 15.44 -7.56 -7.14
CA MET A 1 14.67 -6.94 -8.23
C MET A 1 13.37 -7.73 -8.38
N ILE A 2 12.21 -7.08 -8.16
CA ILE A 2 10.90 -7.72 -8.34
C ILE A 2 10.46 -7.47 -9.78
N ARG A 3 9.93 -8.48 -10.46
CA ARG A 3 9.35 -8.37 -11.79
C ARG A 3 7.85 -8.60 -11.70
N PHE A 4 7.08 -7.63 -12.15
CA PHE A 4 5.64 -7.78 -12.35
C PHE A 4 5.40 -8.26 -13.78
N ALA A 5 4.77 -9.42 -13.93
CA ALA A 5 4.36 -9.95 -15.23
C ALA A 5 2.86 -10.21 -15.14
N LYS A 6 2.08 -9.36 -15.79
CA LYS A 6 0.62 -9.45 -15.86
C LYS A 6 0.20 -9.33 -17.32
N ASP A 7 -0.84 -10.07 -17.68
CA ASP A 7 -1.45 -10.06 -19.00
C ASP A 7 -2.95 -9.72 -18.89
N GLU A 8 -3.64 -9.72 -20.03
CA GLU A 8 -5.08 -9.46 -20.13
C GLU A 8 -5.96 -10.44 -19.33
N ASN A 9 -5.42 -11.61 -18.97
CA ASN A 9 -6.12 -12.64 -18.19
C ASN A 9 -5.87 -12.48 -16.68
N THR A 10 -4.99 -11.57 -16.29
CA THR A 10 -4.62 -11.32 -14.90
C THR A 10 -5.42 -10.16 -14.33
N VAL A 11 -6.25 -10.42 -13.32
CA VAL A 11 -6.96 -9.36 -12.58
C VAL A 11 -5.93 -8.45 -11.90
N GLY A 12 -6.07 -7.14 -12.11
CA GLY A 12 -5.29 -6.14 -11.37
C GLY A 12 -5.62 -6.21 -9.87
N VAL A 13 -4.60 -6.27 -9.02
CA VAL A 13 -4.78 -6.28 -7.55
C VAL A 13 -4.26 -4.99 -6.89
N GLU A 14 -3.55 -4.17 -7.67
CA GLU A 14 -2.90 -2.90 -7.31
C GLU A 14 -3.67 -1.70 -7.86
N ASN A 15 -4.87 -1.92 -8.39
CA ASN A 15 -5.77 -0.90 -8.93
C ASN A 15 -6.54 -0.13 -7.83
N ASN A 16 -6.07 -0.20 -6.59
CA ASN A 16 -6.59 0.56 -5.45
C ASN A 16 -5.56 1.60 -5.04
N TRP A 17 -6.02 2.77 -4.57
CA TRP A 17 -5.14 3.80 -4.02
C TRP A 17 -4.42 3.27 -2.78
N HIS A 18 -3.10 3.34 -2.78
CA HIS A 18 -2.27 2.89 -1.67
C HIS A 18 -0.96 3.68 -1.61
N SER A 19 -0.30 3.62 -0.45
CA SER A 19 1.11 3.95 -0.28
C SER A 19 1.90 2.65 -0.12
N ASP A 20 2.98 2.51 -0.88
CA ASP A 20 3.82 1.31 -0.91
C ASP A 20 4.25 0.89 0.49
N VAL A 21 3.93 -0.36 0.86
CA VAL A 21 4.42 -1.05 2.05
C VAL A 21 4.21 -0.29 3.38
N SER A 22 3.15 0.52 3.47
CA SER A 22 2.86 1.37 4.64
C SER A 22 2.60 0.61 5.96
N TRP A 23 2.43 -0.71 5.92
CA TRP A 23 2.29 -1.58 7.09
C TRP A 23 3.62 -1.95 7.77
N ARG A 24 4.77 -1.61 7.17
CA ARG A 24 6.08 -1.79 7.81
C ARG A 24 6.37 -0.66 8.78
N GLN A 25 7.18 -0.97 9.78
CA GLN A 25 7.66 0.05 10.73
C GLN A 25 8.47 1.15 10.04
N GLU A 26 9.28 0.77 9.04
CA GLU A 26 10.00 1.69 8.16
C GLU A 26 9.49 1.50 6.73
N PRO A 27 8.47 2.27 6.30
CA PRO A 27 7.97 2.22 4.93
C PRO A 27 9.04 2.64 3.92
N SER A 28 8.82 2.26 2.66
CA SER A 28 9.75 2.65 1.58
C SER A 28 9.71 4.16 1.38
N LEU A 29 10.89 4.80 1.31
CA LEU A 29 10.98 6.24 1.00
C LEU A 29 10.46 6.56 -0.41
N GLY A 30 10.63 5.62 -1.35
CA GLY A 30 10.17 5.77 -2.72
C GLY A 30 10.53 4.57 -3.57
N SER A 31 10.08 4.61 -4.83
CA SER A 31 10.17 3.51 -5.78
C SER A 31 10.75 3.99 -7.12
N ILE A 32 11.53 3.13 -7.79
CA ILE A 32 11.94 3.31 -9.19
C ILE A 32 11.25 2.24 -10.01
N LEU A 33 10.34 2.64 -10.89
CA LEU A 33 9.61 1.75 -11.78
C LEU A 33 10.10 1.92 -13.21
N ARG A 34 10.34 0.80 -13.90
CA ARG A 34 10.74 0.76 -15.31
C ARG A 34 9.76 -0.12 -16.09
N ALA A 35 9.14 0.45 -17.11
CA ALA A 35 8.40 -0.30 -18.11
C ALA A 35 9.37 -1.12 -18.98
N TYR A 36 9.07 -2.41 -19.16
CA TYR A 36 9.85 -3.32 -20.01
C TYR A 36 9.02 -3.78 -21.22
N GLU A 37 7.83 -4.30 -20.96
CA GLU A 37 6.79 -4.63 -21.94
C GLU A 37 5.49 -4.00 -21.46
N VAL A 38 4.74 -3.35 -22.35
CA VAL A 38 3.48 -2.65 -22.07
C VAL A 38 2.47 -2.94 -23.19
N PRO A 39 1.15 -2.96 -22.91
CA PRO A 39 0.14 -3.11 -23.95
C PRO A 39 0.04 -1.85 -24.84
N ASP A 40 -0.54 -2.00 -26.03
CA ASP A 40 -0.74 -0.88 -26.96
C ASP A 40 -1.69 0.19 -26.39
N VAL A 41 -2.63 -0.21 -25.53
CA VAL A 41 -3.62 0.67 -24.89
C VAL A 41 -3.86 0.22 -23.44
N GLY A 42 -3.94 1.20 -22.52
CA GLY A 42 -4.21 0.97 -21.10
C GLY A 42 -2.95 0.60 -20.30
N GLY A 43 -3.14 0.21 -19.04
CA GLY A 43 -2.03 -0.07 -18.11
C GLY A 43 -1.45 1.17 -17.42
N ASP A 44 -2.18 2.29 -17.47
CA ASP A 44 -1.75 3.55 -16.85
C ASP A 44 -1.54 3.39 -15.34
N THR A 45 -0.52 4.06 -14.84
CA THR A 45 -0.28 4.24 -13.41
C THR A 45 -0.58 5.69 -13.05
N LEU A 46 -1.39 5.89 -12.01
CA LEU A 46 -1.75 7.21 -11.52
C LEU A 46 -1.12 7.42 -10.14
N TRP A 47 -0.78 8.67 -9.84
CA TRP A 47 -0.29 9.11 -8.53
C TRP A 47 -1.16 10.24 -8.00
N SER A 48 -1.28 10.32 -6.67
CA SER A 48 -1.93 11.41 -5.97
C SER A 48 -0.93 12.04 -5.01
N ASP A 49 -0.86 13.37 -5.02
CA ASP A 49 -0.06 14.13 -4.07
C ASP A 49 -0.84 14.32 -2.77
N MET A 50 -0.42 13.61 -1.73
CA MET A 50 -1.09 13.64 -0.43
C MET A 50 -0.79 14.92 0.37
N GLU A 51 0.28 15.66 0.04
CA GLU A 51 0.55 16.98 0.64
C GLU A 51 -0.48 17.98 0.12
N SER A 52 -0.62 18.10 -1.21
CA SER A 52 -1.64 18.92 -1.85
C SER A 52 -3.07 18.58 -1.38
N VAL A 53 -3.37 17.28 -1.22
CA VAL A 53 -4.67 16.84 -0.69
C VAL A 53 -4.88 17.36 0.73
N PHE A 54 -3.88 17.23 1.61
CA PHE A 54 -3.98 17.72 2.99
C PHE A 54 -4.15 19.23 3.03
N GLU A 55 -3.38 19.99 2.24
CA GLU A 55 -3.51 21.45 2.15
C GLU A 55 -4.90 21.90 1.71
N GLY A 56 -5.52 21.16 0.79
CA GLY A 56 -6.86 21.42 0.27
C GLY A 56 -8.02 21.06 1.21
N LEU A 57 -7.76 20.41 2.36
CA LEU A 57 -8.82 20.05 3.31
C LEU A 57 -9.39 21.28 4.04
N PRO A 58 -10.69 21.28 4.37
CA PRO A 58 -11.27 22.23 5.33
C PRO A 58 -10.56 22.19 6.69
N ASP A 59 -10.49 23.35 7.36
CA ASP A 59 -9.75 23.49 8.62
C ASP A 59 -10.31 22.61 9.74
N ASP A 60 -11.63 22.43 9.82
CA ASP A 60 -12.29 21.56 10.81
C ASP A 60 -11.89 20.09 10.63
N ILE A 61 -11.65 19.65 9.39
CA ILE A 61 -11.17 18.30 9.09
C ILE A 61 -9.70 18.17 9.46
N LYS A 62 -8.86 19.16 9.11
CA LYS A 62 -7.44 19.18 9.49
C LYS A 62 -7.28 19.08 11.01
N GLU A 63 -8.00 19.91 11.77
CA GLU A 63 -8.00 19.91 13.23
C GLU A 63 -8.40 18.54 13.80
N ARG A 64 -9.36 17.86 13.17
CA ARG A 64 -9.84 16.55 13.63
C ARG A 64 -8.82 15.43 13.41
N ILE A 65 -8.04 15.48 12.34
CA ILE A 65 -7.14 14.39 11.93
C ILE A 65 -5.69 14.59 12.36
N VAL A 66 -5.25 15.82 12.60
CA VAL A 66 -3.89 16.10 13.09
C VAL A 66 -3.68 15.47 14.46
N GLY A 67 -2.56 14.75 14.61
CA GLY A 67 -2.21 14.04 15.85
C GLY A 67 -2.91 12.69 16.03
N GLN A 68 -3.76 12.29 15.08
CA GLN A 68 -4.34 10.95 15.09
C GLN A 68 -3.38 9.92 14.50
N SER A 69 -3.58 8.67 14.92
CA SER A 69 -2.86 7.51 14.41
C SER A 69 -3.83 6.53 13.75
N ALA A 70 -3.38 5.86 12.69
CA ALA A 70 -4.10 4.79 12.01
C ALA A 70 -3.25 3.51 12.02
N VAL A 71 -3.91 2.36 12.06
CA VAL A 71 -3.25 1.05 11.92
C VAL A 71 -3.22 0.67 10.45
N HIS A 72 -2.03 0.37 9.94
CA HIS A 72 -1.82 -0.12 8.58
C HIS A 72 -1.51 -1.62 8.66
N ASP A 73 -2.38 -2.46 8.12
CA ASP A 73 -2.18 -3.91 8.10
C ASP A 73 -2.05 -4.48 6.69
N PHE A 74 -1.37 -5.63 6.62
CA PHE A 74 -1.16 -6.39 5.38
C PHE A 74 -2.37 -7.25 5.00
N VAL A 75 -3.28 -7.48 5.95
CA VAL A 75 -4.32 -8.50 5.86
C VAL A 75 -5.41 -8.12 4.86
N ASN A 76 -5.76 -6.83 4.80
CA ASN A 76 -6.79 -6.38 3.85
C ASN A 76 -6.33 -6.45 2.38
N THR A 77 -5.02 -6.43 2.13
CA THR A 77 -4.48 -6.46 0.76
C THR A 77 -4.09 -7.88 0.32
N PHE A 78 -3.51 -8.68 1.22
CA PHE A 78 -2.92 -9.98 0.87
C PHE A 78 -3.44 -11.15 1.71
N GLY A 79 -4.27 -10.89 2.72
CA GLY A 79 -4.80 -11.89 3.65
C GLY A 79 -6.18 -12.43 3.28
N LEU A 80 -6.71 -12.12 2.08
CA LEU A 80 -8.07 -12.50 1.68
C LEU A 80 -8.32 -14.02 1.72
N GLY A 81 -7.28 -14.85 1.55
CA GLY A 81 -7.34 -16.31 1.66
C GLY A 81 -6.98 -16.90 3.02
N LEU A 82 -6.58 -16.08 4.00
CA LEU A 82 -6.14 -16.54 5.32
C LEU A 82 -7.32 -16.66 6.28
N SER A 83 -7.35 -17.75 7.07
CA SER A 83 -8.24 -17.90 8.22
C SER A 83 -7.95 -16.83 9.29
N ALA A 84 -8.88 -16.64 10.23
CA ALA A 84 -8.71 -15.68 11.32
C ALA A 84 -7.44 -15.95 12.16
N GLU A 85 -7.10 -17.21 12.37
CA GLU A 85 -5.90 -17.63 13.10
C GLU A 85 -4.63 -17.32 12.31
N GLU A 86 -4.61 -17.63 11.01
CA GLU A 86 -3.47 -17.31 10.13
C GLU A 86 -3.25 -15.81 9.98
N ARG A 87 -4.33 -15.01 9.95
CA ARG A 87 -4.27 -13.54 9.95
C ARG A 87 -3.63 -13.01 11.23
N ALA A 88 -4.08 -13.50 12.40
CA ALA A 88 -3.53 -13.10 13.69
C ALA A 88 -2.04 -13.46 13.81
N LEU A 89 -1.66 -14.67 13.37
CA LEU A 89 -0.26 -15.12 13.36
C LEU A 89 0.61 -14.28 12.42
N THR A 90 0.09 -13.91 11.25
CA THR A 90 0.81 -13.09 10.26
C THR A 90 1.07 -11.69 10.79
N ILE A 91 0.06 -11.05 11.41
CA ILE A 91 0.22 -9.74 12.05
C ILE A 91 1.29 -9.81 13.15
N GLN A 92 1.21 -10.81 14.04
CA GLN A 92 2.17 -10.98 15.13
C GLN A 92 3.61 -11.20 14.60
N THR A 93 3.76 -11.97 13.53
CA THR A 93 5.07 -12.29 12.94
C THR A 93 5.70 -11.07 12.26
N LEU A 94 4.92 -10.28 11.52
CA LEU A 94 5.41 -9.08 10.85
C LEU A 94 5.83 -8.01 11.87
N VAL A 95 5.03 -7.80 12.91
CA VAL A 95 5.38 -6.89 14.02
C VAL A 95 6.69 -7.33 14.68
N ASN A 96 6.86 -8.62 14.96
CA ASN A 96 8.07 -9.11 15.63
C ASN A 96 9.33 -9.07 14.76
N ARG A 97 9.19 -9.17 13.43
CA ARG A 97 10.33 -9.15 12.49
C ARG A 97 10.91 -7.74 12.31
N ASP A 98 10.04 -6.73 12.30
CA ASP A 98 10.46 -5.33 12.16
C ASP A 98 11.01 -4.76 13.48
N THR A 99 10.82 -5.45 14.62
CA THR A 99 11.39 -5.09 15.92
C THR A 99 12.77 -5.68 16.23
N GLN A 100 13.37 -6.49 15.34
CA GLN A 100 14.75 -6.94 15.49
C GLN A 100 15.74 -5.97 14.82
N PRO A 101 16.83 -5.58 15.51
CA PRO A 101 17.78 -4.58 15.03
C PRO A 101 18.61 -5.05 13.84
#